data_AF-A0A8J6TNS0-F1
#
_entry.id   AF-A0A8J6TNS0-F1
#
_cell.length_a   1.000
_cell.length_b   1.000
_cell.length_c   1.000
_cell.angle_alpha   90.00
_cell.angle_beta   90.00
_cell.angle_gamma   90.00
#
_symmetry.space_group_name_H-M   'P 1'
#
loop_
_entity.id
_entity.type
_entity.pdbx_description
1 polymer ?
#
loop_
_entity_poly.entity_id
_entity_poly.type
_entity_poly.pdbx_seq_one_letter_code
_entity_poly.pdbx_strand_id
1 'polypeptide(L)' 'MFLDTSAQTVPASLEIEVLTKVIRGVEDYLQKGKNELKPDKKGRLISLLYERFIKTGEEPDQKTIVSYLKLVA' A
#
# COMPACT_ATOMS: atom_id res chain seq x y z
N MET A 1 -5.76 -21.42 -29.82
CA MET A 1 -5.23 -20.08 -29.50
C MET A 1 -5.02 -20.07 -27.99
N PHE A 2 -3.78 -20.23 -27.53
CA PHE A 2 -3.47 -20.25 -26.10
C PHE A 2 -3.48 -18.81 -25.59
N LEU A 3 -4.14 -18.59 -24.46
CA LEU A 3 -4.14 -17.30 -23.75
C LEU A 3 -2.72 -17.06 -23.26
N ASP A 4 -2.05 -16.09 -23.88
CA ASP A 4 -0.77 -15.56 -23.44
C ASP A 4 -1.00 -14.79 -22.13
N THR A 5 -1.12 -15.52 -21.02
CA THR A 5 -1.05 -14.94 -19.67
C THR A 5 0.42 -14.64 -19.39
N SER A 6 0.96 -13.65 -20.09
CA SER A 6 2.21 -13.03 -19.68
C SER A 6 1.91 -12.36 -18.35
N ALA A 7 2.31 -13.02 -17.26
CA ALA A 7 2.45 -12.38 -15.97
C ALA A 7 3.37 -11.17 -16.20
N GLN A 8 2.79 -9.98 -16.31
CA GLN A 8 3.55 -8.74 -16.33
C GLN A 8 4.28 -8.68 -15.00
N THR A 9 5.55 -9.10 -15.01
CA THR A 9 6.44 -8.98 -13.85
C THR A 9 6.63 -7.50 -13.62
N VAL A 10 6.14 -7.01 -12.49
CA VAL A 10 6.36 -5.64 -12.09
C VAL A 10 7.87 -5.44 -11.91
N PRO A 11 8.47 -4.36 -12.45
CA PRO A 11 9.89 -4.12 -12.25
C PRO A 11 10.20 -3.99 -10.76
N ALA A 12 11.23 -4.67 -10.27
CA ALA A 12 11.62 -4.63 -8.85
C ALA A 12 11.86 -3.20 -8.34
N SER A 13 12.35 -2.30 -9.20
CA SER A 13 12.51 -0.87 -8.88
C SER A 13 11.18 -0.19 -8.56
N LEU A 14 10.12 -0.52 -9.31
CA LEU A 14 8.77 0.01 -9.08
C LEU A 14 8.17 -0.59 -7.80
N GLU A 15 8.41 -1.88 -7.53
CA GLU A 15 7.97 -2.51 -6.28
C GLU A 15 8.56 -1.83 -5.05
N ILE A 16 9.87 -1.58 -5.04
CA ILE A 16 10.55 -0.90 -3.94
C ILE A 16 10.06 0.54 -3.80
N GLU A 17 9.86 1.25 -4.91
CA GLU A 17 9.36 2.62 -4.91
C GLU A 17 7.95 2.71 -4.29
N VAL A 18 7.02 1.86 -4.74
CA VAL A 18 5.65 1.84 -4.24
C VAL A 18 5.59 1.42 -2.77
N LEU A 19 6.34 0.39 -2.38
CA LEU A 19 6.44 -0.02 -0.96
C LEU A 19 6.92 1.15 -0.09
N THR A 20 7.95 1.87 -0.55
CA THR A 20 8.50 3.01 0.17
C THR A 20 7.46 4.13 0.33
N LYS A 21 6.74 4.47 -0.75
CA LYS A 21 5.65 5.47 -0.73
C LYS A 21 4.53 5.07 0.23
N VAL A 22 4.08 3.81 0.15
CA VAL A 22 3.00 3.29 1.01
C VAL A 22 3.39 3.31 2.49
N ILE A 23 4.59 2.81 2.82
CA ILE A 23 5.07 2.78 4.21
C ILE A 23 5.15 4.20 4.77
N ARG A 24 5.76 5.13 4.03
CA ARG A 24 5.86 6.54 4.45
C ARG A 24 4.50 7.19 4.63
N GLY A 25 3.58 7.02 3.67
CA GLY A 25 2.23 7.58 3.77
C GLY A 25 1.47 7.07 5.00
N VAL A 26 1.57 5.78 5.30
CA VAL A 26 0.96 5.18 6.51
C VAL A 26 1.62 5.72 7.79
N GLU A 27 2.94 5.80 7.84
CA GLU A 27 3.65 6.31 9.02
C GLU A 27 3.36 7.79 9.29
N ASP A 28 3.39 8.62 8.24
CA ASP A 28 3.04 10.04 8.31
C ASP A 28 1.62 10.23 8.84
N TYR A 29 0.66 9.43 8.36
CA TYR A 29 -0.72 9.48 8.82
C TYR A 29 -0.83 9.13 10.31
N LEU A 30 -0.19 8.05 10.75
CA LEU A 30 -0.23 7.59 12.14
C LEU A 30 0.45 8.60 13.08
N GLN A 31 1.60 9.16 12.69
CA GLN A 31 2.30 10.18 13.46
C GLN A 31 1.49 11.47 13.58
N LYS A 32 0.95 11.99 12.47
CA LYS A 32 0.11 13.21 12.48
C LYS A 32 -1.17 13.03 13.30
N GLY A 33 -1.77 11.84 13.24
CA GLY A 33 -2.99 11.52 13.97
C GLY A 33 -2.80 11.17 15.45
N LYS A 34 -1.55 11.05 15.95
CA LYS A 34 -1.23 10.43 17.25
C LYS A 34 -1.92 9.07 17.44
N ASN A 35 -2.09 8.33 16.35
CA ASN A 35 -2.77 7.05 16.35
C ASN A 35 -1.71 5.94 16.37
N GLU A 36 -1.84 5.02 17.32
CA GLU A 36 -0.99 3.85 17.37
C GLU A 36 -1.77 2.64 16.83
N LEU A 37 -1.20 2.01 15.80
CA LEU A 37 -1.77 0.83 15.18
C LEU A 37 -0.92 -0.38 15.57
N LYS A 38 -1.55 -1.46 16.01
CA LYS A 38 -0.83 -2.70 16.33
C LYS A 38 -0.04 -3.19 15.11
N PRO A 39 1.14 -3.81 15.28
CA PRO A 39 2.01 -4.20 14.17
C PRO A 39 1.33 -5.09 13.11
N ASP A 40 0.46 -6.00 13.53
CA ASP A 40 -0.33 -6.88 12.65
C ASP A 40 -1.29 -6.10 11.75
N LYS A 41 -2.01 -5.13 12.33
CA LYS A 41 -2.92 -4.24 11.59
C LYS A 41 -2.15 -3.31 10.65
N LYS A 42 -1.00 -2.80 11.07
CA LYS A 42 -0.11 -1.98 10.23
C LYS A 42 0.40 -2.78 9.02
N GLY A 43 0.86 -4.01 9.24
CA GLY A 43 1.29 -4.90 8.16
C GLY A 43 0.18 -5.18 7.14
N ARG A 44 -1.04 -5.47 7.62
CA ARG A 44 -2.20 -5.67 6.73
C ARG A 44 -2.57 -4.42 5.93
N LEU A 45 -2.57 -3.25 6.58
CA LEU A 45 -2.84 -1.99 5.90
C LEU A 45 -1.84 -1.71 4.78
N ILE A 46 -0.54 -1.86 5.07
CA ILE A 46 0.53 -1.68 4.09
C ILE A 46 0.37 -2.66 2.92
N SER A 47 0.05 -3.92 3.21
CA SER A 47 -0.13 -4.94 2.16
C SER A 47 -1.28 -4.61 1.21
N LEU A 48 -2.44 -4.22 1.76
CA LEU A 48 -3.61 -3.84 0.96
C LEU A 48 -3.36 -2.60 0.09
N LEU A 49 -2.68 -1.59 0.66
CA LEU A 49 -2.31 -0.39 -0.09
C LEU A 49 -1.27 -0.70 -1.17
N TYR A 50 -0.26 -1.51 -0.87
CA TYR A 50 0.72 -1.95 -1.85
C TYR A 50 0.05 -2.67 -3.04
N GLU A 51 -0.82 -3.65 -2.79
CA GLU A 51 -1.54 -4.37 -3.85
C GLU A 51 -2.39 -3.43 -4.74
N ARG A 52 -2.94 -2.36 -4.14
CA ARG A 52 -3.69 -1.35 -4.87
C ARG A 52 -2.81 -0.49 -5.76
N PHE A 53 -1.69 -0.01 -5.22
CA PHE A 53 -0.87 1.02 -5.84
C PHE A 53 0.26 0.47 -6.71
N ILE A 54 0.62 -0.81 -6.58
CA ILE A 54 1.67 -1.41 -7.40
C ILE A 54 1.36 -1.39 -8.89
N LYS A 55 0.07 -1.37 -9.24
CA LYS A 55 -0.40 -1.29 -10.63
C LYS A 55 -0.35 0.12 -11.20
N THR A 56 -0.39 1.16 -10.37
CA THR A 56 -0.45 2.56 -10.82
C THR A 56 0.85 3.33 -10.55
N GLY A 57 1.69 2.88 -9.61
CA GLY A 57 2.89 3.58 -9.17
C GLY A 57 2.60 4.82 -8.29
N GLU A 58 1.33 5.10 -8.02
CA GLU A 58 0.88 6.26 -7.27
C GLU A 58 1.08 6.10 -5.75
N GLU A 59 0.91 7.20 -5.03
CA GLU A 59 0.99 7.23 -3.57
C GLU A 59 -0.41 7.28 -2.95
N PRO A 60 -0.66 6.56 -1.83
CA PRO A 60 -1.93 6.67 -1.13
C PRO A 60 -2.13 8.05 -0.50
N ASP A 61 -3.23 8.72 -0.83
CA ASP A 61 -3.65 9.93 -0.13
C ASP A 61 -4.27 9.63 1.25
N GLN A 62 -4.44 10.67 2.06
CA GLN A 62 -4.97 10.53 3.42
C GLN A 62 -6.37 9.92 3.46
N LYS A 63 -7.23 10.24 2.48
CA LYS A 63 -8.60 9.70 2.40
C LYS A 63 -8.59 8.20 2.12
N THR A 64 -7.68 7.76 1.27
CA THR A 64 -7.47 6.35 0.93
C THR A 64 -6.95 5.59 2.15
N ILE A 65 -5.95 6.13 2.86
CA ILE A 65 -5.43 5.50 4.09
C ILE A 65 -6.55 5.32 5.12
N VAL A 66 -7.35 6.36 5.38
CA VAL A 66 -8.50 6.27 6.31
C VAL A 66 -9.51 5.20 5.88
N SER A 67 -9.80 5.13 4.58
CA SER A 67 -10.75 4.16 4.04
C SER A 67 -10.26 2.72 4.21
N TYR A 68 -8.98 2.48 3.94
CA TYR A 68 -8.36 1.16 4.12
C TYR A 68 -8.15 0.80 5.58
N LEU A 69 -7.94 1.79 6.46
CA LEU A 69 -7.86 1.58 7.90
C LEU A 69 -9.12 0.89 8.43
N LYS A 70 -10.30 1.26 7.92
CA LYS A 70 -11.58 0.65 8.30
C LYS A 70 -11.69 -0.83 7.94
N LEU A 71 -10.87 -1.33 7.01
CA LEU A 71 -10.85 -2.74 6.62
C LEU A 71 -9.99 -3.60 7.54
N VAL A 72 -9.11 -2.98 8.33
CA VAL A 72 -8.16 -3.68 9.22
C VAL A 72 -8.36 -3.34 10.70
N ALA A 73 -9.18 -2.33 11.00
CA ALA A 73 -9.46 -1.85 12.36
C ALA A 73 -10.52 -2.69 13.07
#